data_AF-A0A5E4JJE1-F1
#
_entry.id   AF-A0A5E4JJE1-F1
#
_cell.length_a   1.000
_cell.length_b   1.000
_cell.length_c   1.000
_cell.angle_alpha   90.00
_cell.angle_beta   90.00
_cell.angle_gamma   90.00
#
_symmetry.space_group_name_H-M   'P 1'
#
loop_
_entity.id
_entity.type
_entity.pdbx_description
1 polymer ?
#
loop_
_entity_poly.entity_id
_entity_poly.type
_entity_poly.pdbx_seq_one_letter_code
_entity_poly.pdbx_strand_id
1 'polypeptide(L)'
;MEILSISIDKDELKQLEKIQKRLGFKSRSKMLRSAVTSMLNDYERLDSLKGNVESVFVLTYAESEKNKVSDVLHKFKDAIKIEMHQHRPGVCIDVLNIDASAIKTRELFGVLKKNRCVYSVNYSVVSGSERAGRLSPV
;
A
#
# COMPACT_ATOMS: atom_id res chain seq x y z
N MET A 1 27.00 -3.94 10.33
CA MET A 1 25.61 -4.03 10.86
C MET A 1 25.31 -2.65 11.32
N GLU A 2 24.46 -1.94 10.58
CA GLU A 2 24.34 -0.49 10.75
C GLU A 2 23.30 -0.15 11.83
N ILE A 3 23.58 0.91 12.59
CA ILE A 3 22.68 1.44 13.61
C ILE A 3 21.97 2.65 13.03
N LEU A 4 20.65 2.56 12.91
CA LEU A 4 19.78 3.68 12.54
C LEU A 4 19.12 4.24 13.80
N SER A 5 19.41 5.49 14.14
CA SER A 5 18.73 6.22 15.22
C SER A 5 17.54 6.98 14.66
N ILE A 6 16.36 6.78 15.24
CA ILE A 6 15.11 7.46 14.85
C ILE A 6 14.53 8.21 16.06
N SER A 7 14.03 9.41 15.82
CA SER A 7 13.24 10.15 16.80
C SER A 7 11.79 9.71 16.69
N ILE A 8 11.20 9.30 17.83
CA ILE A 8 9.81 8.85 17.97
C ILE A 8 9.27 9.46 19.26
N ASP A 9 8.00 9.85 19.28
CA ASP A 9 7.40 10.39 20.50
C ASP A 9 7.12 9.29 21.55
N LYS A 10 6.86 9.73 22.79
CA LYS A 10 6.67 8.78 23.91
C LYS A 10 5.44 7.90 23.75
N ASP A 11 4.40 8.36 23.07
CA ASP A 11 3.14 7.63 22.97
C ASP A 11 3.18 6.63 21.81
N GLU A 12 3.77 6.99 20.68
CA GLU A 12 4.15 6.09 19.59
C GLU A 12 5.06 4.95 20.08
N LEU A 13 6.08 5.25 20.90
CA LEU A 13 6.96 4.22 21.46
C LEU A 13 6.19 3.22 22.33
N LYS A 14 5.26 3.70 23.18
CA LYS A 14 4.40 2.81 23.99
C LYS A 14 3.52 1.92 23.11
N GLN A 15 2.98 2.45 22.01
CA GLN A 15 2.20 1.67 21.07
C GLN A 15 3.04 0.57 20.41
N LEU A 16 4.26 0.89 19.98
CA LEU A 16 5.21 -0.07 19.43
C LEU A 16 5.55 -1.18 20.43
N GLU A 17 5.78 -0.86 21.71
CA GLU A 17 6.05 -1.85 22.75
C GLU A 17 4.85 -2.77 23.02
N LYS A 18 3.62 -2.24 22.97
CA LYS A 18 2.39 -3.04 23.05
C LYS A 18 2.30 -4.02 21.87
N ILE A 19 2.56 -3.55 20.65
CA ILE A 19 2.56 -4.39 19.44
C ILE A 19 3.65 -5.47 19.53
N GLN A 20 4.87 -5.10 19.96
CA GLN A 20 5.98 -6.03 20.12
C GLN A 20 5.60 -7.20 21.02
N LYS A 21 5.02 -6.91 22.20
CA LYS A 21 4.58 -7.93 23.16
C LYS A 21 3.47 -8.80 22.58
N ARG A 22 2.45 -8.18 21.98
CA ARG A 22 1.29 -8.89 21.42
C ARG A 22 1.67 -9.86 20.28
N LEU A 23 2.65 -9.48 19.46
CA LEU A 23 3.13 -10.29 18.34
C LEU A 23 4.28 -11.23 18.72
N GLY A 24 4.70 -11.27 19.99
CA GLY A 24 5.74 -12.19 20.47
C GLY A 24 7.16 -11.86 20.00
N PHE A 25 7.45 -10.61 19.60
CA PHE A 25 8.79 -10.23 19.17
C PHE A 25 9.75 -10.13 20.36
N LYS A 26 10.92 -10.78 20.24
CA LYS A 26 11.97 -10.81 21.26
C LYS A 26 12.62 -9.44 21.55
N SER A 27 12.63 -8.54 20.58
CA SER A 27 13.19 -7.18 20.75
C SER A 27 12.56 -6.16 19.80
N ARG A 28 12.64 -4.88 20.18
CA ARG A 28 12.26 -3.73 19.35
C ARG A 28 12.94 -3.78 17.99
N SER A 29 14.25 -4.03 17.97
CA SER A 29 15.03 -4.11 16.73
C SER A 29 14.64 -5.29 15.84
N LYS A 30 14.18 -6.43 16.39
CA LYS A 30 13.67 -7.53 15.56
C LYS A 30 12.34 -7.15 14.92
N MET A 31 11.42 -6.57 15.68
CA MET A 31 10.13 -6.10 15.18
C MET A 31 10.32 -5.06 14.07
N LEU A 32 11.10 -4.00 14.33
CA LEU A 32 11.34 -2.93 13.35
C LEU A 32 12.03 -3.45 12.09
N ARG A 33 13.03 -4.34 12.21
CA ARG A 33 13.65 -4.97 11.02
C ARG A 33 12.64 -5.78 10.22
N SER A 34 11.81 -6.59 10.88
CA SER A 34 10.76 -7.36 10.20
C SER A 34 9.77 -6.45 9.47
N ALA A 35 9.38 -5.33 10.07
CA ALA A 35 8.52 -4.33 9.43
C ALA A 35 9.19 -3.68 8.21
N VAL A 36 10.46 -3.27 8.32
CA VAL A 36 11.24 -2.70 7.21
C VAL A 36 11.41 -3.72 6.08
N THR A 37 11.76 -4.98 6.38
CA THR A 37 11.87 -6.04 5.37
C THR A 37 10.54 -6.30 4.67
N SER A 38 9.43 -6.34 5.41
CA SER A 38 8.10 -6.48 4.81
C SER A 38 7.83 -5.35 3.82
N MET A 39 8.10 -4.10 4.24
CA MET A 39 7.91 -2.93 3.38
C MET A 39 8.79 -3.00 2.13
N LEU A 40 10.06 -3.39 2.25
CA LEU A 40 10.96 -3.55 1.10
C LEU A 40 10.44 -4.63 0.14
N ASN A 41 10.02 -5.78 0.65
CA ASN A 41 9.47 -6.87 -0.16
C ASN A 41 8.21 -6.43 -0.92
N ASP A 42 7.33 -5.65 -0.29
CA ASP A 42 6.14 -5.11 -0.95
C ASP A 42 6.54 -4.20 -2.13
N TYR A 43 7.50 -3.30 -1.92
CA TYR A 43 8.03 -2.44 -2.98
C TYR A 43 8.71 -3.23 -4.10
N GLU A 44 9.57 -4.21 -3.77
CA GLU A 44 10.22 -5.07 -4.75
C GLU A 44 9.20 -5.85 -5.58
N ARG A 45 8.10 -6.30 -4.95
CA ARG A 45 7.04 -7.00 -5.67
C ARG A 45 6.42 -6.11 -6.75
N LEU A 46 6.08 -4.86 -6.43
CA LEU A 46 5.59 -3.89 -7.42
C LEU A 46 6.63 -3.57 -8.49
N ASP A 47 7.90 -3.42 -8.10
CA ASP A 47 8.99 -3.09 -9.04
C ASP A 47 9.31 -4.24 -10.00
N SER A 48 9.14 -5.48 -9.54
CA SER A 48 9.34 -6.68 -10.36
C SER A 48 8.29 -6.88 -11.46
N LEU A 49 7.14 -6.18 -11.37
CA LEU A 49 6.05 -6.30 -12.34
C LEU A 49 6.50 -5.86 -13.74
N LYS A 50 6.06 -6.62 -14.75
CA LYS A 50 6.35 -6.37 -16.17
C LYS A 50 5.12 -6.65 -17.03
N GLY A 51 5.11 -6.02 -18.20
CA GLY A 51 4.03 -6.15 -19.16
C GLY A 51 2.75 -5.49 -18.65
N ASN A 52 1.63 -6.10 -19.01
CA ASN A 52 0.31 -5.70 -18.52
C ASN A 52 0.02 -6.35 -17.16
N VAL A 53 -0.63 -5.61 -16.27
CA VAL A 53 -0.87 -5.99 -14.88
C VAL A 53 -2.34 -5.76 -14.55
N GLU A 54 -3.02 -6.82 -14.16
CA GLU A 54 -4.32 -6.76 -13.50
C GLU A 54 -4.09 -6.73 -11.98
N SER A 55 -4.67 -5.72 -11.33
CA SER A 55 -4.53 -5.53 -9.89
C SER A 55 -5.76 -4.90 -9.28
N VAL A 56 -5.92 -5.10 -7.97
CA VAL A 56 -6.98 -4.48 -7.17
C VAL A 56 -6.33 -3.57 -6.15
N PHE A 57 -6.71 -2.29 -6.15
CA PHE A 57 -6.28 -1.34 -5.13
C PHE A 57 -7.45 -1.05 -4.19
N VAL A 58 -7.17 -0.98 -2.90
CA VAL A 58 -8.12 -0.56 -1.87
C VAL A 58 -7.56 0.67 -1.20
N LEU A 59 -8.25 1.79 -1.34
CA LEU A 59 -7.86 3.06 -0.74
C LEU A 59 -8.89 3.54 0.28
N THR A 60 -8.40 4.28 1.26
CA THR A 60 -9.24 4.94 2.28
C THR A 60 -8.79 6.38 2.45
N TYR A 61 -9.75 7.29 2.63
CA TYR A 61 -9.51 8.73 2.78
C TYR A 61 -10.68 9.40 3.49
N ALA A 62 -10.48 10.57 4.08
CA ALA A 62 -11.58 11.33 4.67
C ALA A 62 -12.56 11.78 3.60
N GLU A 63 -13.84 11.78 3.95
CA GLU A 63 -14.91 12.31 3.08
C GLU A 63 -14.62 13.72 2.58
N SER A 64 -14.06 14.59 3.44
CA SER A 64 -13.67 15.97 3.09
C SER A 64 -12.65 16.05 1.94
N GLU A 65 -11.91 14.97 1.68
CA GLU A 65 -10.87 14.90 0.67
C GLU A 65 -11.34 14.25 -0.64
N LYS A 66 -12.61 13.84 -0.73
CA LYS A 66 -13.15 13.08 -1.86
C LYS A 66 -12.84 13.68 -3.22
N ASN A 67 -13.04 15.00 -3.38
CA ASN A 67 -12.80 15.66 -4.65
C ASN A 67 -11.33 15.58 -5.06
N LYS A 68 -10.40 15.77 -4.11
CA LYS A 68 -8.96 15.70 -4.39
C LYS A 68 -8.51 14.30 -4.76
N VAL A 69 -9.11 13.28 -4.13
CA VAL A 69 -8.81 11.88 -4.46
C VAL A 69 -9.40 11.54 -5.84
N SER A 70 -10.64 11.93 -6.12
CA SER A 70 -11.28 11.75 -7.43
C SER A 70 -10.49 12.42 -8.56
N ASP A 71 -9.95 13.62 -8.34
CA ASP A 71 -9.07 14.30 -9.32
C ASP A 71 -7.80 13.51 -9.63
N VAL A 72 -7.25 12.82 -8.64
CA VAL A 72 -6.11 11.92 -8.85
C VAL A 72 -6.53 10.70 -9.64
N LEU A 73 -7.64 10.03 -9.27
CA LEU A 73 -8.13 8.84 -9.97
C LEU A 73 -8.50 9.13 -11.42
N HIS A 74 -9.09 10.29 -11.71
CA HIS A 74 -9.43 10.71 -13.06
C HIS A 74 -8.23 10.80 -14.00
N LYS A 75 -7.02 11.11 -13.48
CA LYS A 75 -5.78 11.11 -14.28
C LYS A 75 -5.34 9.71 -14.72
N PHE A 76 -5.85 8.67 -14.05
CA PHE A 76 -5.56 7.27 -14.32
C PHE A 76 -6.81 6.49 -14.78
N LYS A 77 -7.86 7.18 -15.24
CA LYS A 77 -9.14 6.56 -15.65
C LYS A 77 -9.03 5.53 -16.76
N ASP A 78 -7.97 5.56 -17.56
CA ASP A 78 -7.71 4.60 -18.62
C ASP A 78 -7.09 3.29 -18.10
N ALA A 79 -6.40 3.36 -16.95
CA ALA A 79 -5.89 2.22 -16.20
C ALA A 79 -6.96 1.59 -15.30
N ILE A 80 -7.84 2.40 -14.71
CA ILE A 80 -8.90 1.95 -13.80
C ILE A 80 -10.10 1.46 -14.61
N LYS A 81 -10.40 0.17 -14.57
CA LYS A 81 -11.54 -0.43 -15.29
C LYS A 81 -12.84 -0.34 -14.50
N ILE A 82 -12.74 -0.49 -13.19
CA ILE A 82 -13.88 -0.44 -12.27
C ILE A 82 -13.45 0.33 -11.03
N GLU A 83 -14.27 1.27 -10.61
CA GLU A 83 -14.17 1.95 -9.32
C GLU A 83 -15.45 1.66 -8.53
N MET A 84 -15.31 1.05 -7.36
CA MET A 84 -16.38 0.89 -6.39
C MET A 84 -16.14 1.84 -5.23
N HIS A 85 -16.92 2.93 -5.19
CA HIS A 85 -16.87 3.91 -4.11
C HIS A 85 -17.91 3.58 -3.04
N GLN A 86 -17.44 3.39 -1.81
CA GLN A 86 -18.30 3.25 -0.64
C GLN A 86 -18.11 4.45 0.29
N HIS A 87 -19.19 5.18 0.50
CA HIS A 87 -19.25 6.24 1.48
C HIS A 87 -19.60 5.71 2.88
N ARG A 88 -18.80 6.06 3.89
CA ARG A 88 -19.13 5.88 5.31
C ARG A 88 -18.92 7.19 6.07
N PRO A 89 -19.61 7.41 7.21
CA PRO A 89 -19.43 8.64 7.99
C PRO A 89 -17.96 8.88 8.33
N GLY A 90 -17.40 10.00 7.83
CA GLY A 90 -16.01 10.40 8.06
C GLY A 90 -14.94 9.70 7.22
N VAL A 91 -15.26 8.62 6.48
CA VAL A 91 -14.28 7.90 5.65
C VAL A 91 -14.91 7.33 4.39
N CYS A 92 -14.25 7.53 3.25
CA CYS A 92 -14.58 6.87 2.01
C CYS A 92 -13.61 5.72 1.75
N ILE A 93 -14.12 4.67 1.11
CA ILE A 93 -13.36 3.49 0.70
C ILE A 93 -13.57 3.31 -0.79
N ASP A 94 -12.50 3.27 -1.57
CA ASP A 94 -12.59 2.88 -2.99
C ASP A 94 -11.87 1.56 -3.23
N VAL A 95 -12.54 0.70 -4.00
CA VAL A 95 -11.94 -0.50 -4.56
C VAL A 95 -11.80 -0.31 -6.07
N LEU A 96 -10.55 -0.31 -6.55
CA LEU A 96 -10.22 -0.08 -7.95
C LEU A 96 -9.75 -1.38 -8.57
N ASN A 97 -10.40 -1.82 -9.64
CA ASN A 97 -9.83 -2.81 -10.54
C ASN A 97 -9.02 -2.07 -11.60
N ILE A 98 -7.74 -2.41 -11.68
CA ILE A 98 -6.75 -1.78 -12.54
C ILE A 98 -6.27 -2.82 -13.54
N ASP A 99 -6.25 -2.43 -14.80
CA ASP A 99 -5.66 -3.19 -15.89
C ASP A 99 -4.85 -2.21 -16.75
N ALA A 100 -3.54 -2.25 -16.55
CA ALA A 100 -2.60 -1.29 -17.12
C ALA A 100 -1.17 -1.85 -17.18
N SER A 101 -0.28 -1.14 -17.88
CA SER A 101 1.14 -1.47 -17.88
C SER A 101 1.72 -1.40 -16.46
N ALA A 102 2.70 -2.26 -16.16
CA ALA A 102 3.38 -2.27 -14.88
C ALA A 102 3.93 -0.88 -14.47
N ILE A 103 4.41 -0.10 -15.46
CA ILE A 103 4.88 1.27 -15.24
C ILE A 103 3.74 2.15 -14.72
N LYS A 104 2.58 2.12 -15.37
CA LYS A 104 1.42 2.94 -15.02
C LYS A 104 0.79 2.51 -13.69
N THR A 105 0.74 1.22 -13.41
CA THR A 105 0.29 0.68 -12.12
C THR A 105 1.19 1.15 -10.97
N ARG A 106 2.52 1.14 -11.16
CA ARG A 106 3.49 1.68 -10.19
C ARG A 106 3.33 3.19 -10.00
N GLU A 107 3.14 3.93 -11.08
CA GLU A 107 2.94 5.38 -11.02
C GLU A 107 1.68 5.72 -10.20
N LEU A 108 0.56 5.04 -10.47
CA LEU A 108 -0.68 5.20 -9.71
C LEU A 108 -0.46 4.90 -8.22
N PHE A 109 0.17 3.76 -7.89
CA PHE A 109 0.48 3.42 -6.50
C PHE A 109 1.33 4.49 -5.82
N GLY A 110 2.38 4.97 -6.50
CA GLY A 110 3.27 6.00 -5.99
C GLY A 110 2.57 7.34 -5.74
N VAL A 111 1.69 7.76 -6.66
CA VAL A 111 0.90 9.00 -6.50
C VAL A 111 -0.07 8.86 -5.33
N LEU A 112 -0.79 7.75 -5.22
CA LEU A 112 -1.73 7.52 -4.11
C LEU A 112 -1.01 7.43 -2.76
N LYS A 113 0.14 6.74 -2.68
CA LYS A 113 0.91 6.59 -1.43
C LYS A 113 1.52 7.90 -0.93
N LYS A 114 1.92 8.80 -1.84
CA LYS A 114 2.49 10.11 -1.51
C LYS A 114 1.42 11.18 -1.26
N ASN A 115 0.17 10.93 -1.65
CA ASN A 115 -0.93 11.87 -1.46
C ASN A 115 -1.33 11.93 0.02
N ARG A 116 -1.13 13.09 0.65
CA ARG A 116 -1.47 13.32 2.07
C ARG A 116 -2.96 13.16 2.38
N CYS A 117 -3.81 13.22 1.36
CA CYS A 117 -5.25 13.08 1.51
C CYS A 117 -5.69 11.61 1.59
N VAL A 118 -4.81 10.67 1.22
CA VAL A 118 -5.06 9.23 1.25
C VAL A 118 -4.48 8.64 2.54
N TYR A 119 -5.33 8.01 3.35
CA TYR A 119 -4.94 7.44 4.64
C TYR A 119 -4.26 6.09 4.49
N SER A 120 -4.76 5.23 3.61
CA SER A 120 -4.11 3.97 3.29
C SER A 120 -4.37 3.56 1.85
N VAL A 121 -3.40 2.83 1.30
CA VAL A 121 -3.46 2.16 0.00
C VAL A 121 -2.96 0.75 0.22
N ASN A 122 -3.82 -0.22 -0.05
CA ASN A 122 -3.45 -1.63 -0.15
C ASN A 122 -3.64 -2.06 -1.60
N TYR A 123 -2.86 -3.03 -2.06
CA TYR A 123 -3.03 -3.57 -3.39
C TYR A 123 -2.83 -5.08 -3.39
N SER A 124 -3.44 -5.73 -4.37
CA SER A 124 -3.20 -7.12 -4.73
C SER A 124 -3.00 -7.22 -6.22
N VAL A 125 -1.98 -7.95 -6.66
CA VAL A 125 -1.77 -8.25 -8.08
C VAL A 125 -2.50 -9.56 -8.37
N VAL A 126 -3.44 -9.52 -9.31
CA VAL A 126 -4.26 -10.68 -9.69
C VAL A 126 -3.56 -11.44 -10.80
N SER A 127 -3.11 -10.73 -11.83
CA SER A 127 -2.31 -11.30 -12.91
C SER A 127 -1.29 -10.27 -13.39
N GLY A 128 -0.09 -10.75 -13.65
CA GLY A 128 1.02 -9.97 -14.16
C GLY A 128 2.10 -10.97 -14.52
N SER A 129 2.86 -10.72 -15.59
CA SER A 129 4.00 -11.58 -15.90
C SER A 129 5.09 -11.40 -14.83
N GLU A 130 4.88 -12.01 -13.65
CA GLU A 130 5.92 -12.25 -12.66
C GLU A 130 6.99 -13.10 -13.36
N ARG A 131 8.27 -12.75 -13.19
CA ARG A 131 9.34 -13.71 -13.48
C ARG A 131 8.99 -15.01 -12.76
N ALA A 132 8.94 -16.11 -13.51
CA ALA A 132 8.70 -17.47 -13.05
C ALA A 132 9.22 -17.69 -11.61
N GLY A 133 8.30 -17.75 -10.66
CA GLY A 133 8.62 -17.74 -9.23
C GLY A 133 7.39 -18.01 -8.37
N ARG A 134 6.69 -19.12 -8.66
CA ARG A 134 5.69 -19.80 -7.81
C ARG A 134 4.85 -18.89 -6.90
N LEU A 135 3.64 -18.58 -7.36
CA LEU A 135 2.50 -18.53 -6.45
C LEU A 135 2.27 -19.95 -5.93
N SER A 136 2.75 -20.25 -4.71
CA SER A 136 2.20 -21.36 -3.94
C SER A 136 0.82 -20.92 -3.44
N PRO A 137 -0.27 -21.65 -3.73
CA PRO A 137 -1.53 -21.40 -3.06
C PRO A 137 -1.40 -21.78 -1.58
N VAL A 138 -2.02 -20.96 -0.74
CA VAL A 138 -2.25 -21.20 0.70
C VAL A 138 -3.09 -22.46 0.86
#